data_AF-A0A7S0II67-F1
#
_entry.id   AF-A0A7S0II67-F1
#
_cell.length_a   1.000
_cell.length_b   1.000
_cell.length_c   1.000
_cell.angle_alpha   90.00
_cell.angle_beta   90.00
_cell.angle_gamma   90.00
#
_symmetry.space_group_name_H-M   'P 1'
#
loop_
_entity.id
_entity.type
_entity.pdbx_description
1 polymer ?
#
loop_
_entity_poly.entity_id
_entity_poly.type
_entity_poly.pdbx_seq_one_letter_code
_entity_poly.pdbx_strand_id
1 'polypeptide(L)'
;MASQEVVKLQERKASLEEELARTERQIYELEGEYLQETVKDGNILRGWEGYLGKQASSGAIRRINRFREADRMFSSSSVTSSGQSGFVGKKASTGDAASSSGANAKIKKLRKRAREESQAAAQE
;
A
#
# COMPACT_ATOMS: atom_id res chain seq x y z
N MET A 1 41.22 0.71 -31.93
CA MET A 1 40.03 -0.14 -32.12
C MET A 1 39.28 -0.37 -30.81
N ALA A 2 39.90 -0.93 -29.75
CA ALA A 2 39.22 -1.18 -28.47
C ALA A 2 38.51 0.04 -27.84
N SER A 3 39.09 1.24 -27.94
CA SER A 3 38.46 2.46 -27.40
C SER A 3 37.15 2.84 -28.10
N GLN A 4 36.99 2.56 -29.39
CA GLN A 4 35.75 2.90 -30.12
C GLN A 4 34.61 1.92 -29.78
N GLU A 5 34.95 0.66 -29.56
CA GLU A 5 33.99 -0.36 -29.15
C GLU A 5 33.44 -0.09 -27.74
N VAL A 6 34.31 0.31 -26.80
CA VAL A 6 33.90 0.71 -25.44
C VAL A 6 32.94 1.90 -25.49
N VAL A 7 33.22 2.92 -26.30
CA VAL A 7 32.34 4.10 -26.45
C VAL A 7 30.96 3.68 -26.97
N LYS A 8 30.91 2.85 -28.02
CA LYS A 8 29.65 2.36 -28.57
C LYS A 8 28.83 1.56 -27.54
N LEU A 9 29.50 0.74 -26.72
CA LEU A 9 28.83 -0.01 -25.65
C LEU A 9 28.30 0.91 -24.55
N GLN A 10 29.03 1.98 -24.20
CA GLN A 10 28.59 2.98 -23.23
C GLN A 10 27.37 3.76 -23.74
N GLU A 11 27.38 4.20 -25.00
CA GLU A 11 26.22 4.88 -25.62
C GLU A 11 24.99 3.98 -25.62
N ARG A 12 25.14 2.71 -26.00
CA ARG A 12 24.04 1.75 -25.98
C ARG A 12 23.53 1.49 -24.57
N LYS A 13 24.42 1.39 -23.59
CA LYS A 13 24.04 1.27 -22.18
C LYS A 13 23.22 2.48 -21.73
N ALA A 14 23.69 3.69 -22.01
CA ALA A 14 22.99 4.93 -21.65
C ALA A 14 21.59 5.01 -22.28
N SER A 15 21.46 4.64 -23.56
CA SER A 15 20.16 4.60 -24.23
C SER A 15 19.19 3.59 -23.60
N LEU A 16 19.69 2.43 -23.18
CA LEU A 16 18.86 1.42 -22.50
C LEU A 16 18.45 1.87 -21.09
N GLU A 17 19.34 2.56 -20.38
CA GLU A 17 19.03 3.14 -19.06
C GLU A 17 17.94 4.22 -19.16
N GLU A 18 17.97 5.05 -20.19
CA GLU A 18 16.92 6.04 -20.47
C GLU A 18 15.58 5.38 -20.81
N GLU A 19 15.60 4.35 -21.67
CA GLU A 19 14.39 3.60 -22.03
C GLU A 19 13.79 2.90 -20.81
N LEU A 20 14.63 2.27 -19.98
CA LEU A 20 14.20 1.65 -18.72
C LEU A 20 13.52 2.69 -17.80
N ALA A 21 14.15 3.84 -17.58
CA ALA A 21 13.59 4.90 -16.74
C ALA A 21 12.25 5.42 -17.27
N ARG A 22 12.10 5.51 -18.60
CA ARG A 22 10.84 5.90 -19.25
C ARG A 22 9.74 4.87 -18.99
N THR A 23 10.03 3.58 -19.15
CA THR A 23 9.07 2.50 -18.90
C THR A 23 8.68 2.41 -17.44
N GLU A 24 9.63 2.53 -16.52
CA GLU A 24 9.36 2.51 -15.07
C GLU A 24 8.45 3.66 -14.65
N ARG A 25 8.67 4.87 -15.19
CA ARG A 25 7.78 6.01 -14.98
C ARG A 25 6.36 5.71 -15.47
N GLN A 26 6.25 5.17 -16.68
CA GLN A 26 4.94 4.83 -17.27
C GLN A 26 4.20 3.78 -16.43
N ILE A 27 4.90 2.75 -15.94
CA ILE A 27 4.32 1.74 -15.04
C ILE A 27 3.77 2.41 -13.78
N TYR A 28 4.56 3.29 -13.16
CA TYR A 28 4.16 3.99 -11.94
C TYR A 28 2.90 4.86 -12.14
N GLU A 29 2.83 5.59 -13.25
CA GLU A 29 1.67 6.42 -13.59
C GLU A 29 0.41 5.56 -13.79
N LEU A 30 0.51 4.53 -14.64
CA LEU A 30 -0.60 3.62 -14.95
C LEU A 30 -1.09 2.85 -13.72
N GLU A 31 -0.19 2.41 -12.85
CA GLU A 31 -0.56 1.78 -11.59
C GLU A 31 -1.40 2.71 -10.70
N GLY A 32 -1.07 4.01 -10.69
CA GLY A 32 -1.80 4.99 -9.89
C GLY A 32 -3.25 5.11 -10.35
N GLU A 33 -3.44 5.24 -11.65
CA GLU A 33 -4.75 5.29 -12.29
C GLU A 33 -5.53 3.98 -12.08
N TYR A 34 -4.90 2.83 -12.36
CA TYR A 34 -5.50 1.51 -12.18
C TYR A 34 -5.97 1.29 -10.74
N LEU A 35 -5.14 1.59 -9.76
CA LEU A 35 -5.49 1.38 -8.36
C LEU A 35 -6.60 2.31 -7.89
N GLN A 36 -6.72 3.52 -8.45
CA GLN A 36 -7.79 4.46 -8.10
C GLN A 36 -9.13 4.07 -8.73
N GLU A 37 -9.12 3.67 -10.00
CA GLU A 37 -10.33 3.32 -10.74
C GLU A 37 -10.94 2.00 -10.23
N THR A 38 -10.10 1.00 -9.97
CA THR A 38 -10.54 -0.36 -9.68
C THR A 38 -10.86 -0.64 -8.20
N VAL A 39 -10.77 0.36 -7.32
CA VAL A 39 -11.01 0.18 -5.87
C VAL A 39 -12.39 -0.42 -5.58
N LYS A 40 -13.41 -0.04 -6.36
CA LYS A 40 -14.81 -0.34 -6.08
C LYS A 40 -15.20 -1.75 -6.49
N ASP A 41 -14.85 -2.14 -7.70
CA ASP A 41 -15.26 -3.42 -8.30
C ASP A 41 -14.27 -4.54 -7.99
N GLY A 42 -13.05 -4.19 -7.56
CA GLY A 42 -11.99 -5.14 -7.25
C GLY A 42 -10.90 -5.15 -8.32
N ASN A 43 -9.77 -5.74 -7.97
CA ASN A 43 -8.58 -5.78 -8.81
C ASN A 43 -7.67 -6.95 -8.45
N ILE A 44 -6.57 -7.11 -9.19
CA ILE A 44 -5.62 -8.22 -9.03
C ILE A 44 -5.04 -8.30 -7.60
N LEU A 45 -4.95 -7.18 -6.88
CA LEU A 45 -4.40 -7.16 -5.52
C LEU A 45 -5.41 -7.60 -4.45
N ARG A 46 -6.69 -7.28 -4.65
CA ARG A 46 -7.75 -7.43 -3.62
C ARG A 46 -8.77 -8.49 -3.97
N GLY A 47 -8.72 -9.03 -5.19
CA GLY A 47 -9.71 -9.92 -5.76
C GLY A 47 -10.89 -9.16 -6.37
N TRP A 48 -11.76 -9.92 -7.03
CA TRP A 48 -12.92 -9.43 -7.80
C TRP A 48 -14.24 -9.62 -7.04
N GLU A 49 -14.19 -9.63 -5.71
CA GLU A 49 -15.38 -9.88 -4.88
C GLU A 49 -16.40 -8.73 -4.96
N GLY A 50 -15.92 -7.48 -5.14
CA GLY A 50 -16.76 -6.31 -5.36
C GLY A 50 -17.61 -6.42 -6.63
N TYR A 51 -17.02 -6.94 -7.71
CA TYR A 51 -17.66 -7.18 -9.00
C TYR A 51 -18.83 -8.17 -8.89
N LEU A 52 -18.74 -9.14 -7.97
CA LEU A 52 -19.79 -10.12 -7.69
C LEU A 52 -20.91 -9.60 -6.77
N GLY A 53 -20.88 -8.32 -6.37
CA GLY A 53 -21.87 -7.73 -5.47
C GLY A 53 -21.81 -8.23 -4.03
N LYS A 54 -20.78 -9.03 -3.68
CA LYS A 54 -20.52 -9.48 -2.31
C LYS A 54 -19.85 -8.33 -1.58
N GLN A 55 -20.63 -7.48 -0.93
CA GLN A 55 -20.06 -6.42 -0.09
C GLN A 55 -19.28 -7.06 1.08
N ALA A 56 -17.95 -7.07 0.98
CA ALA A 56 -17.10 -7.31 2.14
C ALA A 56 -17.47 -6.30 3.25
N SER A 57 -17.49 -6.74 4.50
CA SER A 57 -17.94 -5.90 5.63
C SER A 57 -17.33 -4.48 5.61
N SER A 58 -18.19 -3.47 5.79
CA SER A 58 -17.87 -2.03 5.59
C SER A 58 -16.72 -1.46 6.46
N GLY A 59 -16.22 -2.24 7.42
CA GLY A 59 -15.05 -1.91 8.26
C GLY A 59 -13.70 -2.40 7.70
N ALA A 60 -13.70 -3.47 6.89
CA ALA A 60 -12.51 -3.96 6.19
C ALA A 60 -12.27 -3.13 4.93
N ILE A 61 -13.32 -2.86 4.14
CA ILE A 61 -13.27 -2.04 2.93
C ILE A 61 -12.67 -0.65 3.19
N ARG A 62 -13.07 0.06 4.26
CA ARG A 62 -12.53 1.41 4.54
C ARG A 62 -11.04 1.45 4.91
N ARG A 63 -10.48 0.35 5.40
CA ARG A 63 -9.03 0.24 5.67
C ARG A 63 -8.26 -0.21 4.43
N ILE A 64 -8.91 -1.00 3.58
CA ILE A 64 -8.38 -1.47 2.30
C ILE A 64 -8.41 -0.34 1.26
N ASN A 65 -9.47 0.49 1.19
CA ASN A 65 -9.63 1.60 0.25
C ASN A 65 -8.59 2.72 0.30
N ARG A 66 -7.69 2.73 1.29
CA ARG A 66 -6.63 3.74 1.33
C ARG A 66 -5.51 3.31 0.39
N PHE A 67 -5.22 4.14 -0.59
CA PHE A 67 -4.06 4.03 -1.45
C PHE A 67 -2.79 3.90 -0.58
N ARG A 68 -1.95 2.91 -0.88
CA ARG A 68 -0.67 2.68 -0.21
C ARG A 68 0.38 2.49 -1.28
N GLU A 69 1.55 3.10 -1.08
CA GLU A 69 2.70 2.89 -1.98
C GLU A 69 3.08 1.41 -2.09
N ALA A 70 2.92 0.66 -0.99
CA ALA A 70 3.16 -0.77 -0.95
C ALA A 70 2.20 -1.61 -1.81
N ASP A 71 1.07 -1.04 -2.27
CA ASP A 71 0.13 -1.75 -3.16
C ASP A 71 0.60 -1.67 -4.63
N ARG A 72 1.65 -0.91 -4.97
CA ARG A 72 2.22 -0.79 -6.33
C ARG A 72 3.16 -1.95 -6.67
N MET A 73 2.59 -3.13 -6.85
CA MET A 73 3.37 -4.37 -7.04
C MET A 73 4.28 -4.34 -8.27
N PHE A 74 3.86 -3.72 -9.38
CA PHE A 74 4.67 -3.66 -10.61
C PHE A 74 5.83 -2.68 -10.45
N SER A 75 5.62 -1.48 -9.88
CA SER A 75 6.74 -0.59 -9.55
C SER A 75 7.70 -1.23 -8.53
N SER A 76 7.17 -1.97 -7.55
CA SER A 76 7.99 -2.65 -6.55
C SER A 76 8.78 -3.85 -7.09
N SER A 77 8.44 -4.34 -8.28
CA SER A 77 9.12 -5.47 -8.93
C SER A 77 10.45 -5.08 -9.58
N SER A 78 10.69 -3.78 -9.78
CA SER A 78 11.96 -3.26 -10.25
C SER A 78 12.73 -2.58 -9.12
N VAL A 79 13.99 -3.01 -8.93
CA VAL A 79 14.91 -2.40 -7.95
C VAL A 79 15.39 -1.01 -8.36
N THR A 80 15.31 -0.68 -9.64
CA THR A 80 15.70 0.64 -10.17
C THR A 80 14.55 1.65 -10.16
N SER A 81 13.31 1.19 -9.96
CA SER A 81 12.13 2.06 -9.93
C SER A 81 12.16 3.02 -8.74
N SER A 82 11.85 4.29 -9.01
CA SER A 82 11.84 5.42 -8.07
C SER A 82 11.04 5.18 -6.79
N GLY A 83 10.09 4.23 -6.77
CA GLY A 83 9.31 3.85 -5.58
C GLY A 83 10.06 2.99 -4.57
N GLN A 84 11.16 2.33 -4.95
CA GLN A 84 11.98 1.50 -4.06
C GLN A 84 13.06 2.28 -3.30
N SER A 85 13.30 3.56 -3.60
CA SER A 85 14.27 4.38 -2.86
C SER A 85 13.95 4.49 -1.35
N GLY A 86 12.72 4.15 -0.93
CA GLY A 86 12.32 4.02 0.47
C GLY A 86 12.50 2.63 1.11
N PHE A 87 12.86 1.59 0.37
CA PHE A 87 12.93 0.20 0.87
C PHE A 87 14.37 -0.33 1.08
N VAL A 88 15.37 0.26 0.41
CA VAL A 88 16.80 -0.02 0.70
C VAL A 88 17.21 0.72 1.97
N GLY A 89 16.78 0.22 3.14
CA GLY A 89 17.22 0.81 4.41
C GLY A 89 16.45 0.47 5.67
N LYS A 90 15.35 -0.28 5.62
CA LYS A 90 14.73 -0.81 6.84
C LYS A 90 15.01 -2.31 6.92
N LYS A 91 16.11 -2.64 7.61
CA LYS A 91 16.30 -3.98 8.18
C LYS A 91 14.97 -4.47 8.72
N ALA A 92 14.65 -5.72 8.43
CA ALA A 92 13.63 -6.47 9.11
C ALA A 92 13.87 -6.41 10.63
N SER A 93 13.30 -5.40 11.29
CA SER A 93 12.97 -5.47 12.70
C SER A 93 11.67 -6.25 12.77
N THR A 94 11.83 -7.54 13.04
CA THR A 94 10.88 -8.35 13.79
C THR A 94 10.14 -7.50 14.83
N GLY A 95 8.81 -7.62 14.88
CA GLY A 95 8.00 -7.17 16.02
C GLY A 95 6.97 -6.08 15.73
N ASP A 96 5.71 -6.53 15.65
CA ASP A 96 4.52 -5.86 16.19
C ASP A 96 4.10 -4.48 15.67
N ALA A 97 3.26 -4.48 14.63
CA ALA A 97 2.28 -3.42 14.37
C ALA A 97 0.84 -3.97 14.32
N ALA A 98 0.58 -5.04 15.08
CA ALA A 98 -0.71 -5.69 15.20
C ALA A 98 -1.43 -5.36 16.52
N SER A 99 -1.50 -4.11 16.98
CA SER A 99 -2.50 -3.74 18.00
C SER A 99 -2.74 -2.23 18.15
N SER A 100 -3.59 -1.64 17.32
CA SER A 100 -4.29 -0.39 17.69
C SER A 100 -5.82 -0.49 17.62
N SER A 101 -6.35 -1.66 17.24
CA SER A 101 -7.80 -1.93 17.22
C SER A 101 -8.37 -2.35 18.60
N GLY A 102 -7.55 -2.94 19.48
CA GLY A 102 -7.99 -3.41 20.81
C GLY A 102 -8.14 -2.31 21.88
N ALA A 103 -7.34 -1.24 21.79
CA ALA A 103 -7.38 -0.14 22.76
C ALA A 103 -8.71 0.64 22.72
N ASN A 104 -9.27 0.84 21.51
CA ASN A 104 -10.53 1.55 21.33
C ASN A 104 -11.76 0.79 21.88
N ALA A 105 -11.72 -0.56 21.88
CA ALA A 105 -12.80 -1.37 22.44
C ALA A 105 -12.80 -1.36 23.99
N LYS A 106 -11.60 -1.38 24.60
CA LYS A 106 -11.44 -1.33 26.06
C LYS A 106 -11.91 0.02 26.63
N ILE A 107 -11.56 1.12 25.96
CA ILE A 107 -11.98 2.48 26.35
C ILE A 107 -13.51 2.65 26.25
N LYS A 108 -14.16 2.09 25.21
CA LYS A 108 -15.63 2.10 25.11
C LYS A 108 -16.31 1.28 26.22
N LYS A 109 -15.76 0.12 26.60
CA LYS A 109 -16.34 -0.74 27.64
C LYS A 109 -16.24 -0.11 29.05
N LEU A 110 -15.13 0.55 29.35
CA LEU A 110 -14.95 1.30 30.61
C LEU A 110 -15.91 2.49 30.72
N ARG A 111 -16.10 3.26 29.63
CA ARG A 111 -17.06 4.38 29.60
C ARG A 111 -18.52 3.94 29.76
N LYS A 112 -18.89 2.75 29.28
CA LYS A 112 -20.24 2.21 29.45
C LYS A 112 -20.52 1.82 30.91
N ARG A 113 -19.59 1.14 31.58
CA ARG A 113 -19.72 0.79 33.00
C ARG A 113 -19.78 2.01 33.91
N ALA A 114 -18.93 3.01 33.68
CA ALA A 114 -18.95 4.25 34.46
C ALA A 114 -20.30 4.99 34.35
N ARG A 115 -20.97 4.90 33.18
CA ARG A 115 -22.29 5.50 32.97
C ARG A 115 -23.39 4.72 33.69
N GLU A 116 -23.33 3.40 33.69
CA GLU A 116 -24.30 2.54 34.40
C GLU A 116 -24.15 2.68 35.93
N GLU A 117 -22.93 2.79 36.44
CA GLU A 117 -22.67 3.03 37.88
C GLU A 117 -23.16 4.42 38.32
N SER A 118 -22.97 5.45 37.50
CA SER A 118 -23.50 6.80 37.79
C SER A 118 -25.03 6.90 37.75
N GLN A 119 -25.70 6.02 36.99
CA GLN A 119 -27.16 5.99 36.90
C GLN A 119 -27.80 5.20 38.05
N ALA A 120 -27.12 4.18 38.57
CA ALA A 120 -27.56 3.43 39.74
C ALA A 120 -27.43 4.25 41.04
N ALA A 121 -26.40 5.10 41.16
CA ALA A 121 -26.18 5.94 42.34
C ALA A 121 -27.13 7.16 42.45
N ALA A 122 -27.97 7.41 41.44
CA ALA A 122 -28.92 8.53 41.43
C ALA A 122 -30.38 8.10 41.70
N GLN A 123 -30.61 6.81 42.00
CA GLN A 123 -31.93 6.24 42.31
C GLN A 123 -32.07 5.79 43.78
N GLU A 124 -31.09 6.10 44.63
CA GLU A 124 -31.18 6.02 46.10
C GLU A 124 -31.22 7.45 46.67
#